data_AF-A0A511KIH4-F1
#
_entry.id   AF-A0A511KIH4-F1
#
_cell.length_a   1.000
_cell.length_b   1.000
_cell.length_c   1.000
_cell.angle_alpha   90.00
_cell.angle_beta   90.00
_cell.angle_gamma   90.00
#
_symmetry.space_group_name_H-M   'P 1'
#
loop_
_entity.id
_entity.type
_entity.pdbx_description
1 polymer ?
#
loop_
_entity_poly.entity_id
_entity_poly.type
_entity_poly.pdbx_seq_one_letter_code
_entity_poly.pdbx_strand_id
1 'polypeptide(L)'
;MDGLASEGEEHGRQGREFKLVFLCLQTAADKLLLSQIHFVPDWNDVNLVPQNKWGGGAMSWAAWGDKGRTTAMTTASDQAYIAAASKANLAYLAPVAAFFFVHVAASNNYVLNSNDFLLPKHYADLIALSPGPAYVELLSWNDFGESHYLGPIRSSAGVPSGATAYADAKHDHLPMLWLSTYYNVWFKSGSPPPISTECVVWWYRPHPAKASTSGDPLSAPQYAGTLDDKLFAAVFIPQGSKAKKLVFTAGGQAHTAQDVEEGVNLVSVAFQAGKTSLSLVDGSGKQVLAGSGADIVATPRTFDFNFRSYILPQDATASKCFGTGAVSPAPLPAPSGAATTATASALSPTSSKDASTASGEPSATVLSNSPPSPPLSSGSPASSGASPDTSSLASSGASSDLSSTADRPSGWLGVPTYGWIVGAAILLVLLLLLVVAANRTKPAEREQGRQTTDESVSRDSNSSDSESSDSEDGLISRRRNGWR
;
A
#
# COMPACT_ATOMS: atom_id res chain seq x y z
N MET A 1 6.37 11.68 -26.39
CA MET A 1 6.42 11.08 -25.03
C MET A 1 5.13 10.30 -24.73
N ASP A 2 4.62 9.51 -25.67
CA ASP A 2 3.16 9.49 -25.95
C ASP A 2 2.45 8.17 -25.58
N GLY A 3 3.18 7.19 -25.02
CA GLY A 3 2.72 5.81 -24.84
C GLY A 3 1.79 5.54 -23.64
N LEU A 4 1.28 6.57 -22.97
CA LEU A 4 0.36 6.42 -21.81
C LEU A 4 -0.90 7.30 -21.91
N ALA A 5 -1.03 8.13 -22.95
CA ALA A 5 -2.13 9.10 -23.07
C ALA A 5 -3.43 8.52 -23.67
N SER A 6 -3.50 7.21 -23.93
CA SER A 6 -4.57 6.58 -24.72
C SER A 6 -5.37 5.49 -24.01
N GLU A 7 -4.92 4.95 -22.86
CA GLU A 7 -5.59 3.83 -22.17
C GLU A 7 -5.52 3.97 -20.64
N GLY A 8 -6.65 4.34 -20.00
CA GLY A 8 -6.81 4.36 -18.54
C GLY A 8 -7.52 5.62 -17.99
N GLU A 9 -8.17 5.50 -16.82
CA GLU A 9 -8.79 6.65 -16.15
C GLU A 9 -7.73 7.58 -15.53
N GLU A 10 -7.53 8.76 -16.13
CA GLU A 10 -6.62 9.78 -15.63
C GLU A 10 -7.13 10.38 -14.29
N HIS A 11 -6.45 10.05 -13.19
CA HIS A 11 -6.83 10.52 -11.86
C HIS A 11 -6.22 11.91 -11.59
N GLY A 12 -7.06 12.96 -11.65
CA GLY A 12 -6.62 14.34 -11.48
C GLY A 12 -7.47 15.19 -10.54
N ARG A 13 -6.84 16.17 -9.87
CA ARG A 13 -7.51 17.16 -8.98
C ARG A 13 -7.46 18.53 -9.65
N GLN A 14 -8.62 19.18 -9.83
CA GLN A 14 -8.75 20.44 -10.59
C GLN A 14 -8.22 20.35 -12.04
N GLY A 15 -8.44 19.22 -12.73
CA GLY A 15 -7.98 19.04 -14.11
C GLY A 15 -6.45 19.01 -14.25
N ARG A 16 -5.75 18.54 -13.21
CA ARG A 16 -4.30 18.32 -13.19
C ARG A 16 -3.99 16.88 -12.85
N GLU A 17 -3.17 16.25 -13.67
CA GLU A 17 -2.71 14.86 -13.54
C GLU A 17 -1.98 14.68 -12.21
N PHE A 18 -2.28 13.61 -11.45
CA PHE A 18 -1.55 13.31 -10.22
C PHE A 18 -0.40 12.32 -10.52
N LYS A 19 0.85 12.71 -10.21
CA LYS A 19 2.02 11.83 -10.37
C LYS A 19 2.83 11.72 -9.08
N LEU A 20 2.74 10.54 -8.47
CA LEU A 20 3.63 10.09 -7.41
C LEU A 20 5.00 9.78 -8.02
N VAL A 21 6.07 10.37 -7.47
CA VAL A 21 7.43 10.27 -8.05
C VAL A 21 8.44 9.87 -6.97
N PHE A 22 8.91 8.63 -7.07
CA PHE A 22 9.85 7.99 -6.15
C PHE A 22 11.33 8.30 -6.42
N LEU A 23 11.64 9.22 -7.35
CA LEU A 23 13.02 9.60 -7.70
C LEU A 23 13.17 11.11 -7.88
N CYS A 24 14.19 11.70 -7.24
CA CYS A 24 14.44 13.13 -7.27
C CYS A 24 14.81 13.61 -8.70
N LEU A 25 13.95 14.44 -9.30
CA LEU A 25 14.19 15.07 -10.61
C LEU A 25 15.03 16.34 -10.43
N GLN A 26 16.07 16.49 -11.25
CA GLN A 26 17.22 17.36 -10.92
C GLN A 26 17.48 18.50 -11.92
N THR A 27 16.61 18.70 -12.92
CA THR A 27 16.80 19.69 -14.00
C THR A 27 15.61 20.63 -14.15
N ALA A 28 15.85 21.83 -14.68
CA ALA A 28 14.88 22.94 -14.67
C ALA A 28 14.06 23.10 -15.97
N ALA A 29 14.21 22.19 -16.95
CA ALA A 29 13.70 22.37 -18.31
C ALA A 29 12.18 22.19 -18.47
N ASP A 30 11.57 21.31 -17.67
CA ASP A 30 10.19 20.83 -17.92
C ASP A 30 9.09 21.81 -17.49
N LYS A 31 9.46 22.92 -16.81
CA LYS A 31 8.58 23.78 -15.98
C LYS A 31 7.29 24.32 -16.62
N LEU A 32 7.20 24.36 -17.95
CA LEU A 32 5.96 24.76 -18.65
C LEU A 32 4.95 23.60 -18.78
N LEU A 33 5.43 22.38 -19.07
CA LEU A 33 4.59 21.17 -19.13
C LEU A 33 4.19 20.68 -17.73
N LEU A 34 5.07 20.84 -16.72
CA LEU A 34 4.78 20.45 -15.34
C LEU A 34 3.61 21.24 -14.69
N SER A 35 3.18 22.36 -15.27
CA SER A 35 2.11 23.20 -14.71
C SER A 35 0.76 22.47 -14.56
N GLN A 36 0.53 21.42 -15.36
CA GLN A 36 -0.66 20.57 -15.31
C GLN A 36 -0.50 19.31 -14.44
N ILE A 37 0.63 19.11 -13.76
CA ILE A 37 0.93 17.86 -13.03
C ILE A 37 1.18 18.15 -11.54
N HIS A 38 0.51 17.44 -10.66
CA HIS A 38 0.66 17.57 -9.21
C HIS A 38 1.65 16.52 -8.67
N PHE A 39 2.91 16.92 -8.51
CA PHE A 39 3.97 16.07 -7.97
C PHE A 39 3.97 16.07 -6.44
N VAL A 40 4.01 14.87 -5.86
CA VAL A 40 4.10 14.67 -4.40
C VAL A 40 5.28 13.72 -4.09
N PRO A 41 6.53 14.20 -4.15
CA PRO A 41 7.69 13.39 -3.76
C PRO A 41 7.67 13.02 -2.26
N ASP A 42 8.19 11.84 -1.95
CA ASP A 42 8.52 11.41 -0.59
C ASP A 42 9.72 12.18 -0.02
N TRP A 43 9.60 12.59 1.23
CA TRP A 43 10.60 13.33 1.99
C TRP A 43 10.69 12.78 3.41
N ASN A 44 11.17 11.55 3.56
CA ASN A 44 11.30 10.84 4.85
C ASN A 44 12.04 11.59 5.99
N ASP A 45 12.73 12.71 5.71
CA ASP A 45 13.08 13.71 6.72
C ASP A 45 12.24 14.99 6.49
N VAL A 46 11.39 15.32 7.47
CA VAL A 46 10.50 16.49 7.47
C VAL A 46 11.25 17.82 7.33
N ASN A 47 12.53 17.88 7.72
CA ASN A 47 13.39 19.06 7.56
C ASN A 47 13.79 19.33 6.10
N LEU A 48 13.59 18.36 5.20
CA LEU A 48 13.80 18.51 3.77
C LEU A 48 12.55 19.02 3.03
N VAL A 49 11.35 18.89 3.59
CA VAL A 49 10.09 19.36 2.99
C VAL A 49 10.16 20.85 2.56
N PRO A 50 10.73 21.79 3.34
CA PRO A 50 10.88 23.18 2.91
C PRO A 50 11.85 23.39 1.72
N GLN A 51 12.66 22.39 1.35
CA GLN A 51 13.58 22.43 0.21
C GLN A 51 12.88 22.06 -1.10
N ASN A 52 11.69 21.45 -1.05
CA ASN A 52 10.88 21.18 -2.22
C ASN A 52 10.33 22.50 -2.80
N LYS A 53 10.93 22.97 -3.90
CA LYS A 53 10.55 24.20 -4.63
C LYS A 53 9.92 23.92 -6.01
N TRP A 54 9.52 22.68 -6.28
CA TRP A 54 9.10 22.23 -7.61
C TRP A 54 7.89 21.29 -7.62
N GLY A 55 7.63 20.58 -6.51
CA GLY A 55 6.42 19.77 -6.35
C GLY A 55 5.20 20.58 -5.90
N GLY A 56 4.03 19.94 -5.95
CA GLY A 56 2.78 20.46 -5.38
C GLY A 56 2.47 19.92 -3.97
N GLY A 57 3.16 18.87 -3.53
CA GLY A 57 3.04 18.31 -2.20
C GLY A 57 4.32 17.67 -1.67
N ALA A 58 4.23 17.12 -0.47
CA ALA A 58 5.22 16.24 0.14
C ALA A 58 4.53 15.01 0.79
N MET A 59 5.21 13.87 0.73
CA MET A 59 4.82 12.61 1.36
C MET A 59 5.83 12.23 2.46
N SER A 60 5.42 11.33 3.35
CA SER A 60 6.33 10.49 4.16
C SER A 60 6.00 9.01 3.89
N TRP A 61 6.96 8.10 4.00
CA TRP A 61 6.71 6.65 3.97
C TRP A 61 6.41 6.05 5.37
N ALA A 62 6.44 6.87 6.42
CA ALA A 62 6.51 6.42 7.82
C ALA A 62 5.19 5.91 8.46
N ALA A 63 4.36 5.13 7.74
CA ALA A 63 3.07 4.62 8.23
C ALA A 63 3.12 3.81 9.53
N TRP A 64 4.29 3.28 9.90
CA TRP A 64 4.52 2.51 11.14
C TRP A 64 5.39 3.25 12.16
N GLY A 65 5.78 4.50 11.90
CA GLY A 65 6.80 5.22 12.66
C GLY A 65 8.18 4.53 12.62
N ASP A 66 9.01 4.81 13.62
CA ASP A 66 10.42 4.40 13.64
C ASP A 66 10.63 2.87 13.74
N LYS A 67 11.73 2.40 13.12
CA LYS A 67 12.22 1.02 13.27
C LYS A 67 12.51 0.72 14.74
N GLY A 68 11.75 -0.21 15.31
CA GLY A 68 11.84 -0.58 16.72
C GLY A 68 10.92 0.16 17.68
N ARG A 69 9.95 0.97 17.19
CA ARG A 69 8.88 1.57 18.00
C ARG A 69 8.23 0.52 18.92
N THR A 70 8.10 0.82 20.21
CA THR A 70 7.41 -0.01 21.23
C THR A 70 6.11 0.61 21.73
N THR A 71 5.85 1.88 21.42
CA THR A 71 4.62 2.61 21.75
C THR A 71 3.54 2.44 20.68
N ALA A 72 2.33 2.92 20.98
CA ALA A 72 1.33 3.21 19.95
C ALA A 72 1.85 4.27 18.94
N MET A 73 1.15 4.36 17.81
CA MET A 73 1.34 5.46 16.84
C MET A 73 0.85 6.78 17.43
N THR A 74 1.38 7.91 16.94
CA THR A 74 0.90 9.26 17.32
C THR A 74 0.97 10.18 16.11
N THR A 75 0.09 11.17 16.04
CA THR A 75 0.05 12.16 14.95
C THR A 75 1.14 13.23 15.02
N ALA A 76 2.14 13.10 15.92
CA ALA A 76 3.22 14.08 16.05
C ALA A 76 4.06 14.22 14.78
N SER A 77 4.26 13.12 14.04
CA SER A 77 4.89 13.16 12.71
C SER A 77 3.99 13.89 11.72
N ASP A 78 2.74 13.45 11.56
CA ASP A 78 1.78 14.02 10.61
C ASP A 78 1.60 15.53 10.81
N GLN A 79 1.49 16.00 12.06
CA GLN A 79 1.43 17.42 12.42
C GLN A 79 2.70 18.19 12.03
N ALA A 80 3.89 17.59 12.18
CA ALA A 80 5.14 18.20 11.75
C ALA A 80 5.21 18.33 10.22
N TYR A 81 4.80 17.30 9.47
CA TYR A 81 4.72 17.36 8.01
C TYR A 81 3.66 18.36 7.53
N ILE A 82 2.48 18.43 8.14
CA ILE A 82 1.44 19.44 7.85
C ILE A 82 1.99 20.85 8.08
N ALA A 83 2.69 21.08 9.21
CA ALA A 83 3.31 22.37 9.51
C ALA A 83 4.46 22.74 8.56
N ALA A 84 5.27 21.78 8.12
CA ALA A 84 6.36 22.00 7.17
C ALA A 84 5.85 22.24 5.74
N ALA A 85 4.88 21.44 5.28
CA ALA A 85 4.24 21.56 3.98
C ALA A 85 3.47 22.87 3.86
N SER A 86 2.69 23.26 4.89
CA SER A 86 1.98 24.55 4.93
C SER A 86 2.94 25.74 4.79
N LYS A 87 4.05 25.76 5.53
CA LYS A 87 5.11 26.80 5.40
C LYS A 87 5.78 26.83 4.01
N ALA A 88 5.73 25.72 3.27
CA ALA A 88 6.28 25.59 1.92
C ALA A 88 5.24 25.82 0.81
N ASN A 89 3.95 26.07 1.15
CA ASN A 89 2.82 26.08 0.23
C ASN A 89 2.65 24.76 -0.54
N LEU A 90 2.80 23.64 0.17
CA LEU A 90 2.68 22.26 -0.32
C LEU A 90 1.49 21.54 0.34
N ALA A 91 0.87 20.62 -0.41
CA ALA A 91 -0.05 19.64 0.15
C ALA A 91 0.70 18.54 0.93
N TYR A 92 0.11 18.00 2.00
CA TYR A 92 0.63 16.80 2.67
C TYR A 92 -0.16 15.55 2.26
N LEU A 93 0.55 14.49 1.90
CA LEU A 93 0.06 13.13 1.65
C LEU A 93 0.48 12.25 2.83
N ALA A 94 -0.49 11.90 3.68
CA ALA A 94 -0.24 11.07 4.87
C ALA A 94 -0.23 9.58 4.50
N PRO A 95 0.76 8.78 4.95
CA PRO A 95 0.79 7.35 4.70
C PRO A 95 -0.03 6.60 5.75
N VAL A 96 -0.80 5.58 5.33
CA VAL A 96 -1.49 4.64 6.25
C VAL A 96 -1.26 3.21 5.80
N ALA A 97 -1.13 2.28 6.75
CA ALA A 97 -0.82 0.88 6.46
C ALA A 97 -1.35 -0.07 7.54
N ALA A 98 -1.44 -1.37 7.19
CA ALA A 98 -1.88 -2.43 8.10
C ALA A 98 -0.71 -3.14 8.80
N PHE A 99 0.11 -3.85 8.03
CA PHE A 99 1.14 -4.77 8.52
C PHE A 99 2.47 -4.46 7.84
N PHE A 100 3.58 -5.00 8.38
CA PHE A 100 4.88 -4.95 7.71
C PHE A 100 5.76 -6.10 8.17
N PHE A 101 6.29 -6.86 7.22
CA PHE A 101 7.22 -7.96 7.48
C PHE A 101 8.04 -8.27 6.23
N VAL A 102 9.36 -8.32 6.37
CA VAL A 102 10.26 -8.78 5.31
C VAL A 102 11.26 -9.79 5.89
N HIS A 103 11.49 -10.87 5.15
CA HIS A 103 12.31 -12.01 5.60
C HIS A 103 12.97 -12.71 4.41
N VAL A 104 13.68 -11.94 3.58
CA VAL A 104 14.29 -12.44 2.33
C VAL A 104 15.79 -12.70 2.43
N ALA A 105 16.49 -12.02 3.34
CA ALA A 105 17.94 -12.15 3.56
C ALA A 105 18.34 -11.62 4.94
N ALA A 106 19.51 -11.99 5.46
CA ALA A 106 19.99 -11.49 6.76
C ALA A 106 20.13 -9.96 6.84
N SER A 107 20.34 -9.28 5.71
CA SER A 107 20.35 -7.81 5.58
C SER A 107 18.96 -7.19 5.40
N ASN A 108 17.93 -7.99 5.12
CA ASN A 108 16.55 -7.56 4.90
C ASN A 108 15.58 -8.53 5.61
N ASN A 109 15.61 -8.48 6.94
CA ASN A 109 14.90 -9.37 7.87
C ASN A 109 14.39 -8.57 9.09
N TYR A 110 13.22 -7.96 8.99
CA TYR A 110 12.65 -7.12 10.05
C TYR A 110 11.12 -6.98 9.97
N VAL A 111 10.53 -6.50 11.08
CA VAL A 111 9.12 -6.06 11.17
C VAL A 111 9.05 -4.57 11.51
N LEU A 112 7.92 -3.93 11.21
CA LEU A 112 7.54 -2.64 11.79
C LEU A 112 6.30 -2.83 12.68
N ASN A 113 6.09 -1.91 13.64
CA ASN A 113 5.11 -2.14 14.70
C ASN A 113 3.67 -1.83 14.26
N SER A 114 2.86 -2.88 14.06
CA SER A 114 1.42 -2.83 13.74
C SER A 114 0.48 -3.03 14.94
N ASN A 115 0.98 -2.98 16.17
CA ASN A 115 0.18 -3.10 17.39
C ASN A 115 -0.86 -1.98 17.54
N ASP A 116 -1.73 -2.15 18.53
CA ASP A 116 -2.76 -1.18 18.92
C ASP A 116 -3.60 -0.70 17.72
N PHE A 117 -4.03 -1.64 16.89
CA PHE A 117 -4.93 -1.42 15.75
C PHE A 117 -4.45 -0.30 14.81
N LEU A 118 -3.15 -0.31 14.44
CA LEU A 118 -2.48 0.76 13.68
C LEU A 118 -3.35 1.39 12.56
N LEU A 119 -3.83 0.59 11.60
CA LEU A 119 -4.63 1.09 10.47
C LEU A 119 -5.87 1.88 10.91
N PRO A 120 -6.90 1.29 11.57
CA PRO A 120 -8.11 2.02 11.91
C PRO A 120 -7.90 3.18 12.91
N LYS A 121 -6.92 3.08 13.82
CA LYS A 121 -6.61 4.18 14.75
C LYS A 121 -5.93 5.35 14.07
N HIS A 122 -4.79 5.13 13.40
CA HIS A 122 -4.05 6.20 12.73
C HIS A 122 -4.89 6.89 11.64
N TYR A 123 -5.71 6.13 10.90
CA TYR A 123 -6.63 6.74 9.92
C TYR A 123 -7.70 7.61 10.62
N ALA A 124 -8.29 7.17 11.73
CA ALA A 124 -9.22 8.01 12.52
C ALA A 124 -8.53 9.26 13.08
N ASP A 125 -7.30 9.13 13.58
CA ASP A 125 -6.51 10.25 14.11
C ASP A 125 -6.20 11.28 13.01
N LEU A 126 -5.82 10.84 11.81
CA LEU A 126 -5.59 11.69 10.64
C LEU A 126 -6.84 12.45 10.19
N ILE A 127 -8.02 11.82 10.28
CA ILE A 127 -9.32 12.46 10.01
C ILE A 127 -9.65 13.52 11.08
N ALA A 128 -9.21 13.32 12.33
CA ALA A 128 -9.44 14.24 13.44
C ALA A 128 -8.48 15.45 13.48
N LEU A 129 -7.41 15.46 12.68
CA LEU A 129 -6.48 16.60 12.60
C LEU A 129 -7.13 17.83 11.93
N SER A 130 -6.84 19.01 12.48
CA SER A 130 -7.33 20.29 11.95
C SER A 130 -6.21 21.35 11.97
N PRO A 131 -5.68 21.79 10.81
CA PRO A 131 -5.91 21.20 9.48
C PRO A 131 -5.37 19.76 9.40
N GLY A 132 -6.10 18.89 8.69
CA GLY A 132 -5.68 17.52 8.40
C GLY A 132 -4.80 17.40 7.14
N PRO A 133 -4.39 16.19 6.76
CA PRO A 133 -3.65 15.96 5.52
C PRO A 133 -4.54 16.25 4.30
N ALA A 134 -3.93 16.65 3.18
CA ALA A 134 -4.65 17.02 1.95
C ALA A 134 -5.06 15.79 1.10
N TYR A 135 -4.42 14.66 1.38
CA TYR A 135 -4.57 13.34 0.76
C TYR A 135 -4.10 12.25 1.75
N VAL A 136 -4.49 10.99 1.50
CA VAL A 136 -3.97 9.81 2.23
C VAL A 136 -3.53 8.76 1.22
N GLU A 137 -2.39 8.09 1.44
CA GLU A 137 -1.91 6.95 0.64
C GLU A 137 -2.00 5.65 1.44
N LEU A 138 -2.72 4.65 0.91
CA LEU A 138 -2.82 3.32 1.49
C LEU A 138 -1.62 2.48 1.02
N LEU A 139 -0.64 2.27 1.90
CA LEU A 139 0.53 1.44 1.64
C LEU A 139 0.20 -0.04 1.94
N SER A 140 0.14 -0.93 0.96
CA SER A 140 0.15 -0.73 -0.51
C SER A 140 -0.86 -1.64 -1.21
N TRP A 141 -1.00 -1.54 -2.53
CA TRP A 141 -1.81 -2.50 -3.28
C TRP A 141 -1.17 -3.90 -3.32
N ASN A 142 0.14 -3.98 -3.60
CA ASN A 142 0.78 -5.24 -4.02
C ASN A 142 2.27 -5.38 -3.65
N ASP A 143 2.76 -4.70 -2.61
CA ASP A 143 4.10 -5.03 -2.07
C ASP A 143 4.04 -6.32 -1.25
N PHE A 144 4.21 -7.42 -1.96
CA PHE A 144 4.32 -8.77 -1.42
C PHE A 144 5.69 -9.05 -0.79
N GLY A 145 6.70 -8.20 -1.01
CA GLY A 145 8.05 -8.38 -0.46
C GLY A 145 8.13 -7.97 1.01
N GLU A 146 7.55 -6.81 1.33
CA GLU A 146 7.51 -6.22 2.68
C GLU A 146 6.17 -6.44 3.41
N SER A 147 5.33 -7.34 2.87
CA SER A 147 4.06 -7.82 3.44
C SER A 147 2.97 -6.78 3.74
N HIS A 148 3.11 -5.56 3.22
CA HIS A 148 2.14 -4.48 3.45
C HIS A 148 1.07 -4.33 2.36
N TYR A 149 1.02 -5.26 1.40
CA TYR A 149 -0.04 -5.36 0.40
C TYR A 149 -1.45 -5.46 1.02
N LEU A 150 -2.45 -4.94 0.33
CA LEU A 150 -3.88 -5.04 0.64
C LEU A 150 -4.70 -5.71 -0.48
N GLY A 151 -4.13 -5.81 -1.69
CA GLY A 151 -4.71 -6.50 -2.83
C GLY A 151 -4.48 -8.02 -2.78
N PRO A 152 -5.37 -8.82 -3.40
CA PRO A 152 -5.31 -10.27 -3.30
C PRO A 152 -4.14 -10.87 -4.09
N ILE A 153 -3.39 -11.80 -3.47
CA ILE A 153 -2.35 -12.59 -4.14
C ILE A 153 -3.02 -13.53 -5.15
N ARG A 154 -2.75 -13.29 -6.43
CA ARG A 154 -3.19 -14.14 -7.56
C ARG A 154 -2.04 -15.04 -8.00
N SER A 155 -2.35 -16.14 -8.70
CA SER A 155 -1.33 -17.02 -9.30
C SER A 155 -0.42 -16.32 -10.32
N SER A 156 -0.83 -15.17 -10.85
CA SER A 156 -0.05 -14.28 -11.72
C SER A 156 0.66 -13.13 -10.99
N ALA A 157 0.66 -13.11 -9.66
CA ALA A 157 1.30 -12.04 -8.89
C ALA A 157 2.83 -12.17 -8.93
N GLY A 158 3.51 -11.05 -9.20
CA GLY A 158 4.97 -10.95 -9.16
C GLY A 158 5.53 -10.92 -7.74
N VAL A 159 5.26 -11.96 -6.94
CA VAL A 159 5.78 -12.08 -5.57
C VAL A 159 7.31 -12.20 -5.63
N PRO A 160 8.09 -11.36 -4.91
CA PRO A 160 9.54 -11.43 -4.92
C PRO A 160 10.09 -12.79 -4.48
N SER A 161 11.24 -13.18 -5.04
CA SER A 161 11.95 -14.39 -4.61
C SER A 161 12.31 -14.32 -3.12
N GLY A 162 12.02 -15.38 -2.37
CA GLY A 162 12.12 -15.43 -0.91
C GLY A 162 10.83 -15.03 -0.17
N ALA A 163 10.00 -14.15 -0.74
CA ALA A 163 8.75 -13.72 -0.10
C ALA A 163 7.59 -14.74 -0.21
N THR A 164 7.65 -15.66 -1.17
CA THR A 164 6.61 -16.69 -1.45
C THR A 164 6.33 -17.65 -0.28
N ALA A 165 7.13 -17.63 0.79
CA ALA A 165 6.86 -18.40 2.01
C ALA A 165 5.81 -17.74 2.93
N TYR A 166 5.68 -16.40 2.89
CA TYR A 166 4.81 -15.61 3.77
C TYR A 166 3.84 -14.70 2.99
N ALA A 167 4.11 -14.40 1.72
CA ALA A 167 3.16 -13.81 0.79
C ALA A 167 2.54 -14.90 -0.09
N ASP A 168 1.55 -15.59 0.47
CA ASP A 168 0.76 -16.63 -0.21
C ASP A 168 -0.74 -16.54 0.11
N ALA A 169 -1.54 -17.44 -0.46
CA ALA A 169 -2.99 -17.45 -0.31
C ALA A 169 -3.50 -17.75 1.14
N LYS A 170 -2.62 -17.99 2.12
CA LYS A 170 -3.00 -18.08 3.54
C LYS A 170 -3.01 -16.71 4.23
N HIS A 171 -2.44 -15.69 3.58
CA HIS A 171 -2.24 -14.35 4.09
C HIS A 171 -3.04 -13.35 3.24
N ASP A 172 -4.35 -13.56 3.19
CA ASP A 172 -5.25 -12.61 2.54
C ASP A 172 -5.41 -11.36 3.41
N HIS A 173 -5.19 -10.20 2.79
CA HIS A 173 -5.31 -8.86 3.39
C HIS A 173 -6.51 -8.08 2.84
N LEU A 174 -7.32 -8.68 1.95
CA LEU A 174 -8.57 -8.11 1.45
C LEU A 174 -9.55 -7.69 2.57
N PRO A 175 -9.67 -8.40 3.72
CA PRO A 175 -10.40 -7.90 4.88
C PRO A 175 -9.87 -6.56 5.43
N MET A 176 -8.55 -6.30 5.38
CA MET A 176 -7.96 -5.03 5.79
C MET A 176 -8.22 -3.92 4.74
N LEU A 177 -8.31 -4.26 3.45
CA LEU A 177 -8.78 -3.32 2.43
C LEU A 177 -10.25 -2.94 2.67
N TRP A 178 -11.11 -3.90 3.02
CA TRP A 178 -12.51 -3.62 3.38
C TRP A 178 -12.62 -2.79 4.66
N LEU A 179 -11.80 -3.06 5.68
CA LEU A 179 -11.66 -2.21 6.87
C LEU A 179 -11.27 -0.76 6.49
N SER A 180 -10.26 -0.58 5.63
CA SER A 180 -9.84 0.76 5.18
C SER A 180 -10.96 1.52 4.48
N THR A 181 -11.87 0.83 3.78
CA THR A 181 -12.93 1.47 2.98
C THR A 181 -13.89 2.31 3.82
N TYR A 182 -14.13 1.93 5.09
CA TYR A 182 -14.88 2.73 6.05
C TYR A 182 -14.25 4.13 6.23
N TYR A 183 -12.94 4.16 6.48
CA TYR A 183 -12.17 5.37 6.69
C TYR A 183 -11.91 6.15 5.39
N ASN A 184 -11.78 5.46 4.25
CA ASN A 184 -11.70 6.09 2.93
C ASN A 184 -12.95 6.91 2.61
N VAL A 185 -14.14 6.42 3.00
CA VAL A 185 -15.39 7.18 2.84
C VAL A 185 -15.44 8.33 3.84
N TRP A 186 -15.14 8.08 5.13
CA TRP A 186 -15.14 9.12 6.17
C TRP A 186 -14.20 10.29 5.83
N PHE A 187 -12.96 10.02 5.42
CA PHE A 187 -12.00 11.05 5.02
C PHE A 187 -12.49 11.90 3.82
N LYS A 188 -13.25 11.30 2.89
CA LYS A 188 -13.79 12.01 1.71
C LYS A 188 -15.07 12.80 1.99
N SER A 189 -15.88 12.41 2.98
CA SER A 189 -17.15 13.05 3.33
C SER A 189 -17.05 14.01 4.52
N GLY A 190 -16.05 13.84 5.39
CA GLY A 190 -15.96 14.48 6.71
C GLY A 190 -16.80 13.78 7.80
N SER A 191 -17.54 12.72 7.48
CA SER A 191 -18.42 12.01 8.42
C SER A 191 -18.38 10.48 8.23
N PRO A 192 -18.41 9.68 9.31
CA PRO A 192 -18.35 8.22 9.21
C PRO A 192 -19.55 7.68 8.41
N PRO A 193 -19.34 6.73 7.48
CA PRO A 193 -20.46 6.12 6.76
C PRO A 193 -21.32 5.29 7.73
N PRO A 194 -22.64 5.19 7.48
CA PRO A 194 -23.51 4.34 8.27
C PRO A 194 -23.12 2.87 8.11
N ILE A 195 -23.17 2.11 9.21
CA ILE A 195 -23.00 0.66 9.22
C ILE A 195 -24.35 0.03 8.85
N SER A 196 -24.36 -0.76 7.79
CA SER A 196 -25.57 -1.36 7.21
C SER A 196 -25.93 -2.72 7.83
N THR A 197 -24.91 -3.50 8.19
CA THR A 197 -25.04 -4.85 8.75
C THR A 197 -23.93 -5.09 9.77
N GLU A 198 -24.11 -6.07 10.66
CA GLU A 198 -23.01 -6.58 11.47
C GLU A 198 -21.88 -7.09 10.57
N CYS A 199 -20.65 -6.62 10.81
CA CYS A 199 -19.45 -7.13 10.16
C CYS A 199 -18.28 -7.18 11.17
N VAL A 200 -17.40 -8.17 11.04
CA VAL A 200 -16.18 -8.26 11.86
C VAL A 200 -14.97 -8.51 10.98
N VAL A 201 -14.02 -7.58 10.96
CA VAL A 201 -12.67 -7.82 10.40
C VAL A 201 -11.75 -8.17 11.56
N TRP A 202 -11.08 -9.32 11.52
CA TRP A 202 -10.21 -9.78 12.60
C TRP A 202 -8.91 -10.39 12.10
N TRP A 203 -7.81 -10.19 12.85
CA TRP A 203 -6.46 -10.53 12.41
C TRP A 203 -5.51 -10.88 13.56
N TYR A 204 -4.49 -11.70 13.26
CA TYR A 204 -3.44 -12.13 14.18
C TYR A 204 -2.24 -12.73 13.41
N ARG A 205 -1.11 -12.96 14.10
CA ARG A 205 0.07 -13.60 13.50
C ARG A 205 0.00 -15.14 13.57
N PRO A 206 0.64 -15.87 12.64
CA PRO A 206 0.73 -17.33 12.66
C PRO A 206 1.34 -17.95 13.92
N HIS A 207 2.27 -17.25 14.60
CA HIS A 207 3.04 -17.76 15.73
C HIS A 207 3.43 -16.66 16.74
N PRO A 208 3.83 -17.00 17.99
CA PRO A 208 4.25 -16.01 18.99
C PRO A 208 5.46 -15.19 18.54
N ALA A 209 5.56 -13.93 18.96
CA ALA A 209 6.68 -13.03 18.63
C ALA A 209 8.04 -13.53 19.15
N LYS A 210 8.02 -14.41 20.17
CA LYS A 210 9.20 -15.05 20.77
C LYS A 210 9.24 -16.56 20.52
N ALA A 211 8.58 -17.05 19.48
CA ALA A 211 8.62 -18.45 19.09
C ALA A 211 10.03 -18.90 18.67
N SER A 212 10.34 -20.19 18.86
CA SER A 212 11.52 -20.84 18.30
C SER A 212 11.19 -21.57 17.01
N THR A 213 12.06 -21.44 16.01
CA THR A 213 11.96 -22.16 14.73
C THR A 213 12.70 -23.48 14.77
N SER A 214 12.17 -24.50 14.09
CA SER A 214 12.81 -25.83 14.01
C SER A 214 13.82 -26.00 12.86
N GLY A 215 13.95 -25.03 11.97
CA GLY A 215 14.94 -25.06 10.88
C GLY A 215 14.76 -23.93 9.88
N ASP A 216 14.79 -22.71 10.38
CA ASP A 216 14.94 -21.50 9.60
C ASP A 216 16.43 -21.24 9.31
N PRO A 217 16.85 -20.91 8.07
CA PRO A 217 18.21 -20.49 7.78
C PRO A 217 18.54 -19.06 8.25
N LEU A 218 17.54 -18.23 8.56
CA LEU A 218 17.70 -16.86 9.05
C LEU A 218 17.46 -16.76 10.57
N SER A 219 17.95 -15.68 11.17
CA SER A 219 17.62 -15.32 12.55
C SER A 219 16.15 -14.88 12.67
N ALA A 220 15.66 -14.81 13.91
CA ALA A 220 14.44 -14.06 14.20
C ALA A 220 14.53 -12.64 13.60
N PRO A 221 13.42 -12.08 13.04
CA PRO A 221 13.43 -10.75 12.45
C PRO A 221 13.82 -9.66 13.44
N GLN A 222 14.53 -8.64 12.96
CA GLN A 222 14.79 -7.46 13.79
C GLN A 222 13.47 -6.82 14.22
N TYR A 223 13.42 -6.39 15.49
CA TYR A 223 12.24 -5.83 16.14
C TYR A 223 11.04 -6.79 16.33
N ALA A 224 11.16 -8.09 16.04
CA ALA A 224 10.09 -9.08 16.28
C ALA A 224 9.43 -8.96 17.67
N GLY A 225 10.25 -8.73 18.71
CA GLY A 225 9.80 -8.57 20.09
C GLY A 225 9.11 -7.24 20.45
N THR A 226 8.88 -6.33 19.49
CA THR A 226 8.02 -5.15 19.70
C THR A 226 6.55 -5.44 19.41
N LEU A 227 6.25 -6.56 18.75
CA LEU A 227 4.90 -6.94 18.36
C LEU A 227 4.16 -7.71 19.47
N ASP A 228 2.91 -7.31 19.73
CA ASP A 228 2.05 -7.91 20.74
C ASP A 228 1.54 -9.28 20.27
N ASP A 229 1.64 -10.29 21.14
CA ASP A 229 0.96 -11.57 20.96
C ASP A 229 -0.52 -11.42 21.36
N LYS A 230 -1.33 -10.93 20.42
CA LYS A 230 -2.78 -10.69 20.54
C LYS A 230 -3.54 -11.15 19.30
N LEU A 231 -4.84 -11.43 19.50
CA LEU A 231 -5.84 -11.42 18.42
C LEU A 231 -6.55 -10.06 18.45
N PHE A 232 -6.80 -9.47 17.27
CA PHE A 232 -7.45 -8.17 17.11
C PHE A 232 -8.73 -8.30 16.27
N ALA A 233 -9.74 -7.49 16.57
CA ALA A 233 -10.95 -7.35 15.75
C ALA A 233 -11.43 -5.90 15.71
N ALA A 234 -11.81 -5.45 14.51
CA ALA A 234 -12.67 -4.29 14.28
C ALA A 234 -14.10 -4.82 14.03
N VAL A 235 -15.00 -4.53 14.97
CA VAL A 235 -16.38 -4.99 14.98
C VAL A 235 -17.30 -3.82 14.65
N PHE A 236 -18.05 -3.96 13.56
CA PHE A 236 -19.01 -2.98 13.07
C PHE A 236 -20.42 -3.42 13.42
N ILE A 237 -21.12 -2.61 14.22
CA ILE A 237 -22.46 -2.89 14.72
C ILE A 237 -23.43 -1.82 14.19
N PRO A 238 -24.48 -2.19 13.43
CA PRO A 238 -25.47 -1.25 12.93
C PRO A 238 -26.39 -0.73 14.05
N GLN A 239 -27.01 0.43 13.83
CA GLN A 239 -27.97 1.00 14.77
C GLN A 239 -29.19 0.07 14.95
N GLY A 240 -29.61 -0.18 16.20
CA GLY A 240 -30.68 -1.12 16.53
C GLY A 240 -30.24 -2.59 16.56
N SER A 241 -28.94 -2.88 16.45
CA SER A 241 -28.43 -4.26 16.48
C SER A 241 -28.70 -4.96 17.82
N LYS A 242 -29.02 -6.26 17.71
CA LYS A 242 -29.14 -7.16 18.87
C LYS A 242 -27.80 -7.68 19.38
N ALA A 243 -26.73 -7.58 18.60
CA ALA A 243 -25.39 -7.97 19.03
C ALA A 243 -24.95 -7.15 20.25
N LYS A 244 -24.36 -7.81 21.26
CA LYS A 244 -23.90 -7.17 22.50
C LYS A 244 -22.57 -7.69 23.02
N LYS A 245 -22.10 -8.88 22.60
CA LYS A 245 -20.80 -9.42 23.03
C LYS A 245 -20.01 -10.08 21.90
N LEU A 246 -18.69 -9.91 21.95
CA LEU A 246 -17.71 -10.61 21.13
C LEU A 246 -16.99 -11.67 21.96
N VAL A 247 -16.87 -12.89 21.43
CA VAL A 247 -16.15 -14.01 22.05
C VAL A 247 -15.06 -14.48 21.10
N PHE A 248 -13.80 -14.29 21.49
CA PHE A 248 -12.67 -14.94 20.83
C PHE A 248 -12.44 -16.33 21.43
N THR A 249 -11.94 -17.25 20.60
CA THR A 249 -11.29 -18.50 21.01
C THR A 249 -9.83 -18.42 20.58
N ALA A 250 -8.89 -18.74 21.47
CA ALA A 250 -7.50 -19.00 21.13
C ALA A 250 -7.01 -20.24 21.91
N GLY A 251 -6.09 -21.01 21.33
CA GLY A 251 -5.70 -22.31 21.88
C GLY A 251 -6.84 -23.34 22.02
N GLY A 252 -7.97 -23.13 21.35
CA GLY A 252 -9.19 -23.92 21.55
C GLY A 252 -9.94 -23.62 22.85
N GLN A 253 -9.61 -22.55 23.57
CA GLN A 253 -10.33 -22.07 24.76
C GLN A 253 -10.98 -20.71 24.49
N ALA A 254 -12.22 -20.53 24.95
CA ALA A 254 -12.93 -19.27 24.83
C ALA A 254 -12.42 -18.24 25.85
N HIS A 255 -12.17 -17.03 25.39
CA HIS A 255 -11.87 -15.88 26.25
C HIS A 255 -13.16 -15.34 26.89
N THR A 256 -13.01 -14.59 27.98
CA THR A 256 -14.09 -13.79 28.56
C THR A 256 -14.75 -12.94 27.47
N ALA A 257 -16.07 -13.05 27.36
CA ALA A 257 -16.85 -12.30 26.38
C ALA A 257 -16.69 -10.78 26.61
N GLN A 258 -16.28 -10.06 25.56
CA GLN A 258 -16.08 -8.61 25.58
C GLN A 258 -17.39 -7.94 25.14
N ASP A 259 -17.84 -6.91 25.83
CA ASP A 259 -19.03 -6.15 25.44
C ASP A 259 -18.76 -5.30 24.17
N VAL A 260 -19.78 -5.14 23.33
CA VAL A 260 -19.75 -4.30 22.12
C VAL A 260 -21.04 -3.49 21.97
N GLU A 261 -20.89 -2.24 21.52
CA GLU A 261 -21.94 -1.25 21.35
C GLU A 261 -22.16 -0.92 19.87
N GLU A 262 -23.14 -0.06 19.56
CA GLU A 262 -23.43 0.39 18.19
C GLU A 262 -22.29 1.29 17.66
N GLY A 263 -21.91 1.14 16.40
CA GLY A 263 -20.74 1.80 15.82
C GLY A 263 -19.54 0.85 15.62
N VAL A 264 -18.32 1.39 15.76
CA VAL A 264 -17.06 0.66 15.55
C VAL A 264 -16.40 0.35 16.89
N ASN A 265 -16.20 -0.93 17.18
CA ASN A 265 -15.57 -1.41 18.40
C ASN A 265 -14.21 -2.05 18.04
N LEU A 266 -13.13 -1.63 18.72
CA LEU A 266 -11.80 -2.20 18.55
C LEU A 266 -11.49 -3.11 19.75
N VAL A 267 -11.55 -4.42 19.53
CA VAL A 267 -11.46 -5.44 20.60
C VAL A 267 -10.23 -6.31 20.38
N SER A 268 -9.46 -6.57 21.44
CA SER A 268 -8.32 -7.50 21.37
C SER A 268 -8.22 -8.38 22.61
N VAL A 269 -7.70 -9.59 22.44
CA VAL A 269 -7.43 -10.54 23.53
C VAL A 269 -6.01 -11.07 23.44
N ALA A 270 -5.50 -11.58 24.56
CA ALA A 270 -4.23 -12.30 24.59
C ALA A 270 -4.27 -13.52 23.64
N PHE A 271 -3.16 -13.77 22.97
CA PHE A 271 -2.96 -14.88 22.04
C PHE A 271 -2.66 -16.19 22.77
N GLN A 272 -3.09 -17.32 22.21
CA GLN A 272 -2.73 -18.66 22.69
C GLN A 272 -2.60 -19.63 21.51
N ALA A 273 -1.54 -20.45 21.50
CA ALA A 273 -1.28 -21.41 20.44
C ALA A 273 -2.26 -22.59 20.44
N GLY A 274 -2.69 -23.02 19.25
CA GLY A 274 -3.80 -23.93 18.99
C GLY A 274 -4.95 -23.25 18.23
N LYS A 275 -6.18 -23.77 18.37
CA LYS A 275 -7.32 -23.38 17.53
C LYS A 275 -7.81 -21.95 17.77
N THR A 276 -8.21 -21.27 16.69
CA THR A 276 -8.80 -19.91 16.73
C THR A 276 -10.20 -19.87 16.15
N SER A 277 -11.07 -19.08 16.79
CA SER A 277 -12.37 -18.70 16.25
C SER A 277 -12.85 -17.40 16.86
N LEU A 278 -13.91 -16.83 16.29
CA LEU A 278 -14.57 -15.64 16.79
C LEU A 278 -16.09 -15.82 16.63
N SER A 279 -16.85 -15.36 17.63
CA SER A 279 -18.31 -15.33 17.62
C SER A 279 -18.82 -13.98 18.12
N LEU A 280 -19.78 -13.40 17.41
CA LEU A 280 -20.55 -12.23 17.81
C LEU A 280 -21.92 -12.73 18.27
N VAL A 281 -22.32 -12.42 19.50
CA VAL A 281 -23.57 -12.90 20.12
C VAL A 281 -24.47 -11.75 20.57
N ASP A 282 -25.78 -12.03 20.61
CA ASP A 282 -26.78 -11.13 21.18
C ASP A 282 -26.83 -11.19 22.71
N GLY A 283 -27.63 -10.33 23.32
CA GLY A 283 -27.81 -10.25 24.78
C GLY A 283 -28.38 -11.53 25.44
N SER A 284 -28.85 -12.51 24.66
CA SER A 284 -29.26 -13.84 25.15
C SER A 284 -28.17 -14.92 24.99
N GLY A 285 -27.02 -14.56 24.42
CA GLY A 285 -25.94 -15.49 24.07
C GLY A 285 -26.15 -16.21 22.73
N LYS A 286 -27.19 -15.86 21.96
CA LYS A 286 -27.42 -16.45 20.64
C LYS A 286 -26.42 -15.85 19.62
N GLN A 287 -25.82 -16.72 18.82
CA GLN A 287 -24.92 -16.34 17.73
C GLN A 287 -25.61 -15.46 16.67
N VAL A 288 -24.95 -14.35 16.33
CA VAL A 288 -25.28 -13.44 15.22
C VAL A 288 -24.33 -13.70 14.05
N LEU A 289 -23.01 -13.71 14.30
CA LEU A 289 -21.96 -14.12 13.36
C LEU A 289 -20.99 -15.06 14.07
N ALA A 290 -20.37 -16.00 13.35
CA ALA A 290 -19.17 -16.70 13.83
C ALA A 290 -18.33 -17.22 12.67
N GLY A 291 -17.05 -17.51 12.94
CA GLY A 291 -16.17 -18.22 12.03
C GLY A 291 -14.85 -18.61 12.69
N SER A 292 -14.11 -19.49 12.03
CA SER A 292 -12.81 -20.00 12.51
C SER A 292 -11.66 -19.42 11.70
N GLY A 293 -10.52 -19.23 12.35
CA GLY A 293 -9.28 -18.88 11.69
C GLY A 293 -8.39 -20.12 11.46
N ALA A 294 -7.18 -19.90 10.95
CA ALA A 294 -6.15 -20.93 10.93
C ALA A 294 -5.53 -21.10 12.34
N ASP A 295 -5.34 -22.35 12.79
CA ASP A 295 -4.66 -22.68 14.05
C ASP A 295 -3.32 -21.93 14.18
N ILE A 296 -3.08 -21.38 15.37
CA ILE A 296 -1.85 -20.72 15.75
C ILE A 296 -0.77 -21.77 16.09
N VAL A 297 0.43 -21.60 15.54
CA VAL A 297 1.55 -22.54 15.69
C VAL A 297 2.50 -22.07 16.80
N ALA A 298 2.76 -22.94 17.79
CA ALA A 298 3.69 -22.62 18.89
C ALA A 298 5.18 -22.63 18.47
N THR A 299 5.56 -23.60 17.63
CA THR A 299 6.93 -23.81 17.14
C THR A 299 6.88 -23.89 15.61
N PRO A 300 6.98 -22.76 14.90
CA PRO A 300 6.89 -22.73 13.44
C PRO A 300 8.13 -23.37 12.78
N ARG A 301 8.06 -23.66 11.47
CA ARG A 301 9.22 -24.18 10.74
C ARG A 301 10.23 -23.07 10.44
N THR A 302 9.72 -21.97 9.92
CA THR A 302 10.38 -20.69 9.61
C THR A 302 9.63 -19.55 10.29
N PHE A 303 10.24 -18.39 10.44
CA PHE A 303 9.57 -17.19 10.94
C PHE A 303 8.57 -16.67 9.91
N ASP A 304 7.35 -16.38 10.37
CA ASP A 304 6.22 -15.90 9.57
C ASP A 304 5.46 -14.88 10.41
N PHE A 305 5.86 -13.61 10.29
CA PHE A 305 5.23 -12.47 10.96
C PHE A 305 4.22 -11.76 10.06
N ASN A 306 3.95 -12.27 8.84
CA ASN A 306 2.85 -11.75 8.06
C ASN A 306 1.54 -12.09 8.77
N PHE A 307 0.59 -11.17 8.79
CA PHE A 307 -0.65 -11.38 9.53
C PHE A 307 -1.64 -12.18 8.67
N ARG A 308 -2.51 -12.94 9.33
CA ARG A 308 -3.70 -13.51 8.68
C ARG A 308 -4.89 -12.66 9.07
N SER A 309 -5.66 -12.21 8.07
CA SER A 309 -6.87 -11.42 8.29
C SER A 309 -8.09 -12.15 7.73
N TYR A 310 -9.23 -11.92 8.37
CA TYR A 310 -10.48 -12.62 8.13
C TYR A 310 -11.64 -11.61 8.22
N ILE A 311 -12.73 -11.84 7.48
CA ILE A 311 -13.98 -11.11 7.66
C ILE A 311 -15.15 -12.06 7.99
N LEU A 312 -16.12 -11.57 8.77
CA LEU A 312 -17.43 -12.18 8.97
C LEU A 312 -18.54 -11.18 8.61
N PRO A 313 -19.63 -11.62 7.94
CA PRO A 313 -19.79 -12.92 7.28
C PRO A 313 -18.73 -13.13 6.17
N GLN A 314 -18.45 -14.38 5.80
CA GLN A 314 -17.31 -14.70 4.93
C GLN A 314 -17.45 -14.12 3.49
N ASP A 315 -18.68 -13.86 3.05
CA ASP A 315 -18.99 -13.21 1.77
C ASP A 315 -19.15 -11.69 1.87
N ALA A 316 -18.86 -11.09 3.04
CA ALA A 316 -18.94 -9.65 3.25
C ALA A 316 -18.04 -8.86 2.28
N THR A 317 -18.47 -7.64 1.99
CA THR A 317 -17.69 -6.64 1.25
C THR A 317 -17.89 -5.30 1.94
N ALA A 318 -17.00 -4.34 1.71
CA ALA A 318 -17.19 -2.98 2.26
C ALA A 318 -18.55 -2.36 1.88
N SER A 319 -19.08 -2.64 0.69
CA SER A 319 -20.40 -2.19 0.22
C SER A 319 -21.59 -2.95 0.82
N LYS A 320 -21.39 -4.13 1.42
CA LYS A 320 -22.39 -4.81 2.26
C LYS A 320 -22.38 -4.24 3.68
N CYS A 321 -21.19 -4.09 4.27
CA CYS A 321 -21.03 -3.63 5.65
C CYS A 321 -21.38 -2.15 5.85
N PHE A 322 -21.11 -1.30 4.86
CA PHE A 322 -21.20 0.17 4.99
C PHE A 322 -22.04 0.78 3.88
N GLY A 323 -22.80 1.82 4.22
CA GLY A 323 -23.41 2.71 3.23
C GLY A 323 -22.35 3.60 2.59
N THR A 324 -21.60 3.05 1.62
CA THR A 324 -20.49 3.76 0.97
C THR A 324 -20.92 5.02 0.24
N GLY A 325 -22.17 5.08 -0.21
CA GLY A 325 -22.79 6.22 -0.87
C GLY A 325 -22.26 6.52 -2.28
N ALA A 326 -23.00 7.33 -3.03
CA ALA A 326 -22.45 8.04 -4.18
C ALA A 326 -21.71 9.27 -3.66
N VAL A 327 -20.45 9.09 -3.24
CA VAL A 327 -19.61 10.18 -2.69
C VAL A 327 -19.24 11.16 -3.79
N SER A 328 -20.15 12.10 -4.05
CA SER A 328 -19.85 13.29 -4.85
C SER A 328 -18.65 14.01 -4.23
N PRO A 329 -17.61 14.36 -5.00
CA PRO A 329 -16.39 14.92 -4.43
C PRO A 329 -16.68 16.24 -3.69
N ALA A 330 -16.19 16.34 -2.46
CA ALA A 330 -16.38 17.53 -1.63
C ALA A 330 -15.90 18.79 -2.37
N PRO A 331 -16.60 19.94 -2.23
CA PRO A 331 -16.20 21.19 -2.86
C PRO A 331 -14.74 21.53 -2.53
N LEU A 332 -13.93 21.67 -3.58
CA LEU A 332 -12.50 21.91 -3.45
C LEU A 332 -12.27 23.25 -2.73
N PRO A 333 -11.40 23.31 -1.70
CA PRO A 333 -11.06 24.59 -1.07
C PRO A 333 -10.47 25.51 -2.14
N ALA A 334 -11.04 26.72 -2.26
CA ALA A 334 -10.61 27.69 -3.25
C ALA A 334 -9.14 28.10 -2.99
N PRO A 335 -8.31 28.23 -4.04
CA PRO A 335 -6.96 28.74 -3.85
C PRO A 335 -7.03 30.18 -3.30
N SER A 336 -6.30 30.45 -2.22
CA SER A 336 -6.18 31.79 -1.62
C SER A 336 -5.30 32.72 -2.47
N GLY A 337 -5.59 32.83 -3.77
CA GLY A 337 -4.91 33.69 -4.72
C GLY A 337 -5.67 34.99 -4.94
N ALA A 338 -5.47 35.98 -4.05
CA ALA A 338 -6.00 37.33 -4.23
C ALA A 338 -5.23 38.07 -5.35
N ALA A 339 -5.53 37.74 -6.61
CA ALA A 339 -5.01 38.42 -7.78
C ALA A 339 -5.76 39.75 -7.98
N THR A 340 -5.15 40.86 -7.57
CA THR A 340 -5.73 42.20 -7.71
C THR A 340 -5.77 42.64 -9.18
N THR A 341 -6.97 42.69 -9.77
CA THR A 341 -7.19 43.24 -11.12
C THR A 341 -8.24 44.36 -11.05
N ALA A 342 -7.98 45.47 -11.74
CA ALA A 342 -8.77 46.70 -11.63
C ALA A 342 -10.11 46.65 -12.38
N THR A 343 -10.98 47.59 -12.04
CA THR A 343 -12.35 47.80 -12.57
C THR A 343 -12.43 47.98 -14.09
N ALA A 344 -13.48 47.39 -14.66
CA ALA A 344 -14.19 47.94 -15.81
C ALA A 344 -15.70 47.77 -15.60
N SER A 345 -16.46 48.87 -15.54
CA SER A 345 -17.91 48.84 -15.33
C SER A 345 -18.67 48.74 -16.66
N ALA A 346 -19.60 47.81 -16.78
CA ALA A 346 -20.56 47.74 -17.88
C ALA A 346 -21.96 47.39 -17.36
N LEU A 347 -22.97 48.08 -17.88
CA LEU A 347 -24.36 48.11 -17.38
C LEU A 347 -25.14 46.82 -17.71
N SER A 348 -26.04 46.44 -16.81
CA SER A 348 -27.17 45.54 -17.13
C SER A 348 -28.25 46.27 -17.94
N PRO A 349 -29.06 45.52 -18.70
CA PRO A 349 -30.51 45.73 -18.62
C PRO A 349 -31.26 44.43 -18.25
N THR A 350 -32.56 44.56 -17.98
CA THR A 350 -33.37 43.53 -17.31
C THR A 350 -34.32 42.76 -18.23
N SER A 351 -34.69 41.55 -17.76
CA SER A 351 -36.02 40.93 -17.85
C SER A 351 -36.68 40.66 -19.21
N SER A 352 -37.04 39.38 -19.41
CA SER A 352 -38.45 39.02 -19.56
C SER A 352 -38.73 37.67 -18.87
N LYS A 353 -39.99 37.46 -18.46
CA LYS A 353 -40.55 36.12 -18.18
C LYS A 353 -41.19 35.62 -19.47
N ASP A 354 -41.38 34.31 -19.60
CA ASP A 354 -42.73 33.81 -19.88
C ASP A 354 -42.88 32.35 -19.40
N ALA A 355 -44.11 31.83 -19.40
CA ALA A 355 -44.43 30.55 -18.77
C ALA A 355 -45.57 29.76 -19.45
N SER A 356 -45.40 28.43 -19.50
CA SER A 356 -46.48 27.43 -19.60
C SER A 356 -45.99 26.14 -18.93
N THR A 357 -46.75 25.31 -18.18
CA THR A 357 -48.11 24.73 -18.31
C THR A 357 -48.26 23.77 -19.51
N ALA A 358 -48.74 22.52 -19.34
CA ALA A 358 -49.07 21.76 -18.12
C ALA A 358 -49.12 20.22 -18.35
N SER A 359 -49.22 19.46 -17.24
CA SER A 359 -49.98 18.20 -17.01
C SER A 359 -50.14 17.14 -18.13
N GLY A 360 -49.89 15.85 -17.80
CA GLY A 360 -50.18 14.73 -18.72
C GLY A 360 -50.03 13.30 -18.18
N GLU A 361 -50.59 12.97 -17.02
CA GLU A 361 -50.93 11.57 -16.62
C GLU A 361 -52.44 11.34 -16.85
N PRO A 362 -52.98 10.11 -17.04
CA PRO A 362 -52.81 9.01 -16.07
C PRO A 362 -52.88 7.53 -16.58
N SER A 363 -52.62 6.60 -15.64
CA SER A 363 -53.26 5.27 -15.45
C SER A 363 -53.15 4.13 -16.49
N ALA A 364 -52.25 3.19 -16.17
CA ALA A 364 -52.55 1.78 -15.79
C ALA A 364 -53.21 0.77 -16.76
N THR A 365 -52.55 -0.40 -16.90
CA THR A 365 -53.19 -1.74 -16.87
C THR A 365 -52.25 -2.77 -16.21
N VAL A 366 -52.80 -3.90 -15.74
CA VAL A 366 -52.12 -4.98 -14.97
C VAL A 366 -52.09 -6.29 -15.77
N LEU A 367 -51.04 -7.12 -15.59
CA LEU A 367 -50.96 -8.60 -15.73
C LEU A 367 -49.50 -9.01 -15.37
N SER A 368 -49.18 -9.63 -14.23
CA SER A 368 -49.39 -11.04 -13.83
C SER A 368 -48.82 -12.10 -14.80
N ASN A 369 -47.79 -12.86 -14.36
CA ASN A 369 -47.85 -14.35 -14.26
C ASN A 369 -46.54 -15.01 -13.75
N SER A 370 -46.70 -16.12 -13.03
CA SER A 370 -45.70 -17.13 -12.58
C SER A 370 -46.45 -18.25 -11.81
N PRO A 371 -45.87 -19.44 -11.53
CA PRO A 371 -44.81 -20.23 -12.19
C PRO A 371 -45.42 -21.49 -12.86
N PRO A 372 -44.73 -22.66 -13.05
CA PRO A 372 -44.61 -23.66 -11.97
C PRO A 372 -43.38 -24.62 -12.00
N SER A 373 -43.32 -25.50 -10.99
CA SER A 373 -42.51 -26.75 -10.85
C SER A 373 -43.39 -27.80 -10.09
N PRO A 374 -43.00 -29.06 -9.76
CA PRO A 374 -41.80 -29.87 -10.05
C PRO A 374 -42.18 -31.23 -10.73
N PRO A 375 -41.48 -32.38 -10.51
CA PRO A 375 -41.77 -33.26 -9.35
C PRO A 375 -40.55 -34.00 -8.72
N LEU A 376 -40.80 -34.92 -7.78
CA LEU A 376 -39.83 -35.65 -6.92
C LEU A 376 -39.94 -37.19 -7.03
N SER A 377 -38.83 -37.91 -6.81
CA SER A 377 -38.73 -39.30 -6.26
C SER A 377 -37.23 -39.64 -6.10
N SER A 378 -36.61 -40.00 -4.96
CA SER A 378 -36.86 -40.96 -3.86
C SER A 378 -36.17 -42.33 -4.06
N GLY A 379 -35.43 -42.81 -3.03
CA GLY A 379 -34.77 -44.14 -3.04
C GLY A 379 -33.56 -44.29 -2.11
N SER A 380 -33.66 -45.15 -1.09
CA SER A 380 -32.58 -45.70 -0.23
C SER A 380 -33.20 -46.84 0.61
N PRO A 381 -32.53 -47.98 0.89
CA PRO A 381 -31.76 -48.09 2.16
C PRO A 381 -30.60 -49.12 2.20
N ALA A 382 -29.78 -49.08 3.29
CA ALA A 382 -29.13 -50.22 3.98
C ALA A 382 -28.14 -51.17 3.22
N SER A 383 -27.19 -51.90 3.83
CA SER A 383 -26.49 -51.84 5.14
C SER A 383 -25.35 -52.89 5.19
N SER A 384 -24.43 -52.82 6.16
CA SER A 384 -23.37 -53.82 6.52
C SER A 384 -22.20 -54.00 5.52
N GLY A 385 -21.00 -54.44 5.92
CA GLY A 385 -20.46 -54.66 7.28
C GLY A 385 -19.08 -55.35 7.31
N ALA A 386 -18.50 -55.45 8.52
CA ALA A 386 -17.34 -56.25 8.94
C ALA A 386 -15.91 -55.89 8.43
N SER A 387 -14.99 -55.72 9.39
CA SER A 387 -13.54 -55.97 9.26
C SER A 387 -13.23 -57.47 9.54
N PRO A 388 -11.98 -57.95 9.41
CA PRO A 388 -11.14 -58.01 10.63
C PRO A 388 -9.61 -57.81 10.42
N ASP A 389 -8.91 -57.55 11.53
CA ASP A 389 -7.61 -58.13 12.01
C ASP A 389 -6.63 -58.76 10.97
N THR A 390 -5.30 -58.63 11.02
CA THR A 390 -4.29 -58.09 11.99
C THR A 390 -2.99 -57.71 11.19
N SER A 391 -1.78 -57.38 11.70
CA SER A 391 -1.08 -57.58 12.99
C SER A 391 -0.02 -56.49 13.30
N SER A 392 0.73 -56.68 14.40
CA SER A 392 2.02 -56.02 14.73
C SER A 392 3.18 -56.60 13.87
N LEU A 393 4.38 -56.00 13.74
CA LEU A 393 5.39 -55.72 14.78
C LEU A 393 6.36 -54.56 14.43
N ALA A 394 7.46 -54.39 15.19
CA ALA A 394 8.27 -53.17 15.19
C ALA A 394 9.80 -53.37 15.09
N SER A 395 10.48 -52.29 14.68
CA SER A 395 11.84 -51.84 15.07
C SER A 395 13.12 -52.47 14.45
N SER A 396 14.08 -51.56 14.22
CA SER A 396 15.55 -51.75 14.25
C SER A 396 16.26 -52.48 13.09
N GLY A 397 17.57 -52.23 12.98
CA GLY A 397 18.51 -52.87 12.03
C GLY A 397 19.14 -51.88 11.05
N ALA A 398 20.47 -51.82 11.00
CA ALA A 398 21.25 -51.00 10.06
C ALA A 398 22.50 -51.76 9.59
N SER A 399 22.99 -51.45 8.37
CA SER A 399 24.18 -52.04 7.70
C SER A 399 24.16 -53.56 7.46
N SER A 400 24.75 -54.12 6.39
CA SER A 400 25.20 -53.62 5.06
C SER A 400 25.35 -54.86 4.12
N ASP A 401 25.96 -54.90 2.92
CA ASP A 401 26.85 -53.98 2.19
C ASP A 401 26.93 -54.29 0.67
N LEU A 402 27.69 -53.47 -0.06
CA LEU A 402 28.44 -53.73 -1.29
C LEU A 402 27.78 -54.23 -2.61
N SER A 403 28.15 -53.48 -3.66
CA SER A 403 28.44 -53.92 -5.04
C SER A 403 27.34 -53.92 -6.11
N SER A 404 27.30 -52.84 -6.88
CA SER A 404 27.61 -52.90 -8.32
C SER A 404 28.11 -51.54 -8.83
N THR A 405 28.96 -51.54 -9.85
CA THR A 405 29.72 -50.35 -10.32
C THR A 405 29.32 -49.94 -11.74
N ALA A 406 29.04 -48.64 -11.96
CA ALA A 406 29.03 -48.04 -13.29
C ALA A 406 29.39 -46.53 -13.25
N ASP A 407 30.57 -46.22 -13.79
CA ASP A 407 31.02 -45.00 -14.46
C ASP A 407 30.58 -43.60 -13.98
N ARG A 408 31.59 -42.88 -13.45
CA ARG A 408 31.74 -41.42 -13.58
C ARG A 408 33.06 -41.12 -14.30
N PRO A 409 33.07 -40.27 -15.35
CA PRO A 409 34.26 -39.52 -15.74
C PRO A 409 34.26 -38.13 -15.05
N SER A 410 35.24 -37.86 -14.21
CA SER A 410 35.47 -36.52 -13.66
C SER A 410 36.23 -35.65 -14.67
N GLY A 411 35.49 -34.87 -15.47
CA GLY A 411 36.06 -33.85 -16.37
C GLY A 411 36.51 -32.59 -15.63
N TRP A 412 37.65 -32.03 -16.03
CA TRP A 412 38.28 -30.86 -15.38
C TRP A 412 37.84 -29.53 -16.04
N LEU A 413 38.30 -28.41 -15.49
CA LEU A 413 37.93 -27.04 -15.87
C LEU A 413 38.03 -26.74 -17.39
N GLY A 414 36.97 -26.21 -17.99
CA GLY A 414 36.99 -25.72 -19.37
C GLY A 414 35.75 -24.88 -19.74
N VAL A 415 35.96 -23.60 -20.07
CA VAL A 415 34.90 -22.67 -20.51
C VAL A 415 34.98 -22.46 -22.02
N PRO A 416 33.97 -22.90 -22.80
CA PRO A 416 33.71 -22.28 -24.10
C PRO A 416 32.20 -22.21 -24.47
N THR A 417 31.37 -21.48 -23.72
CA THR A 417 29.95 -21.25 -24.09
C THR A 417 29.53 -19.77 -24.20
N TYR A 418 30.36 -18.83 -23.73
CA TYR A 418 30.03 -17.40 -23.70
C TYR A 418 30.62 -16.57 -24.86
N GLY A 419 31.38 -17.19 -25.78
CA GLY A 419 32.04 -16.47 -26.88
C GLY A 419 31.08 -15.70 -27.79
N TRP A 420 29.88 -16.22 -28.03
CA TRP A 420 28.85 -15.54 -28.81
C TRP A 420 28.23 -14.34 -28.08
N ILE A 421 28.14 -14.38 -26.74
CA ILE A 421 27.64 -13.26 -25.92
C ILE A 421 28.64 -12.11 -25.92
N VAL A 422 29.94 -12.41 -25.80
CA VAL A 422 31.00 -11.40 -25.93
C VAL A 422 31.03 -10.81 -27.34
N GLY A 423 30.90 -11.63 -28.38
CA GLY A 423 30.78 -11.17 -29.76
C GLY A 423 29.57 -10.26 -30.00
N ALA A 424 28.40 -10.62 -29.48
CA ALA A 424 27.18 -9.82 -29.57
C ALA A 424 27.32 -8.47 -28.82
N ALA A 425 27.94 -8.46 -27.64
CA ALA A 425 28.18 -7.24 -26.89
C ALA A 425 29.14 -6.28 -27.62
N ILE A 426 30.22 -6.80 -28.21
CA ILE A 426 31.16 -6.01 -29.02
C ILE A 426 30.46 -5.44 -30.26
N LEU A 427 29.64 -6.23 -30.95
CA LEU A 427 28.87 -5.78 -32.11
C LEU A 427 27.89 -4.65 -31.75
N LEU A 428 27.21 -4.76 -30.61
CA LEU A 428 26.27 -3.74 -30.12
C LEU A 428 26.99 -2.41 -29.81
N VAL A 429 28.18 -2.48 -29.19
CA VAL A 429 29.01 -1.29 -28.91
C VAL A 429 29.52 -0.65 -30.20
N LEU A 430 29.96 -1.43 -31.18
CA LEU A 430 30.39 -0.92 -32.49
C LEU A 430 29.23 -0.25 -33.25
N LEU A 431 28.02 -0.81 -33.20
CA LEU A 431 26.82 -0.18 -33.75
C LEU A 431 26.50 1.15 -33.06
N LEU A 432 26.58 1.23 -31.73
CA LEU A 432 26.40 2.48 -30.99
C LEU A 432 27.43 3.55 -31.41
N LEU A 433 28.71 3.17 -31.53
CA LEU A 433 29.78 4.08 -31.97
C LEU A 433 29.57 4.58 -33.41
N LEU A 434 29.07 3.73 -34.32
CA LEU A 434 28.70 4.13 -35.68
C LEU A 434 27.52 5.12 -35.69
N VAL A 435 26.49 4.92 -34.85
CA VAL A 435 25.36 5.87 -34.72
C VAL A 435 25.84 7.21 -34.14
N VAL A 436 26.72 7.20 -33.14
CA VAL A 436 27.32 8.42 -32.57
C VAL A 436 28.21 9.14 -33.60
N ALA A 437 28.95 8.41 -34.43
CA ALA A 437 29.74 8.98 -35.51
C ALA A 437 28.86 9.62 -36.60
N ALA A 438 27.81 8.92 -37.05
CA ALA A 438 26.88 9.41 -38.07
C ALA A 438 26.08 10.65 -37.59
N ASN A 439 25.76 10.75 -36.31
CA ASN A 439 25.14 11.96 -35.74
C ASN A 439 26.12 13.13 -35.55
N ARG A 440 27.44 12.90 -35.64
CA ARG A 440 28.47 13.96 -35.60
C ARG A 440 28.85 14.53 -36.97
N THR A 441 28.40 13.91 -38.07
CA THR A 441 28.75 14.33 -39.44
C THR A 441 27.66 15.12 -40.18
N LYS A 442 26.52 15.42 -39.54
CA LYS A 442 25.53 16.36 -40.09
C LYS A 442 26.08 17.79 -40.02
N PRO A 443 26.27 18.49 -41.16
CA PRO A 443 26.60 19.91 -41.14
C PRO A 443 25.41 20.71 -40.60
N ALA A 444 25.68 21.81 -39.89
CA ALA A 444 24.63 22.78 -39.55
C ALA A 444 24.25 23.55 -40.82
N GLU A 445 23.00 23.42 -41.26
CA GLU A 445 22.48 24.16 -42.40
C GLU A 445 22.34 25.64 -42.01
N ARG A 446 23.16 26.50 -42.63
CA ARG A 446 23.38 27.89 -42.18
C ARG A 446 22.55 28.86 -43.01
N GLU A 447 21.38 29.21 -42.50
CA GLU A 447 20.40 30.08 -43.15
C GLU A 447 21.01 31.46 -43.49
N GLN A 448 20.95 31.87 -44.76
CA GLN A 448 21.56 33.11 -45.24
C GLN A 448 20.62 34.32 -45.10
N GLY A 449 20.60 34.92 -43.91
CA GLY A 449 20.06 36.26 -43.68
C GLY A 449 21.02 37.37 -44.16
N ARG A 450 20.51 38.38 -44.87
CA ARG A 450 21.29 39.37 -45.64
C ARG A 450 21.00 40.82 -45.20
N GLN A 451 21.97 41.53 -44.64
CA GLN A 451 22.27 42.98 -44.84
C GLN A 451 23.48 43.42 -43.98
N THR A 452 24.62 43.76 -44.61
CA THR A 452 25.15 45.13 -44.93
C THR A 452 25.79 45.90 -43.76
N THR A 453 27.14 45.92 -43.78
CA THR A 453 28.06 47.06 -43.55
C THR A 453 27.61 48.27 -42.71
N ASP A 454 28.42 48.64 -41.71
CA ASP A 454 29.33 49.80 -41.90
C ASP A 454 30.52 49.83 -40.91
N GLU A 455 31.39 50.82 -41.13
CA GLU A 455 32.65 51.20 -40.47
C GLU A 455 32.54 51.62 -38.98
N SER A 456 33.60 51.81 -38.17
CA SER A 456 35.04 51.41 -38.15
C SER A 456 35.69 51.82 -36.79
N VAL A 457 37.02 51.66 -36.63
CA VAL A 457 37.90 52.26 -35.57
C VAL A 457 37.73 51.72 -34.12
N SER A 458 38.74 51.69 -33.22
CA SER A 458 40.17 51.28 -33.25
C SER A 458 40.73 51.26 -31.80
N ARG A 459 41.84 50.55 -31.53
CA ARG A 459 42.77 50.73 -30.36
C ARG A 459 42.23 50.32 -28.97
N ASP A 460 43.05 49.98 -27.96
CA ASP A 460 44.49 49.61 -27.90
C ASP A 460 44.80 48.80 -26.62
N SER A 461 46.01 48.22 -26.53
CA SER A 461 46.79 47.78 -25.34
C SER A 461 46.07 47.22 -24.09
N ASN A 462 46.30 46.00 -23.60
CA ASN A 462 47.57 45.37 -23.16
C ASN A 462 48.19 45.95 -21.87
N SER A 463 48.01 45.24 -20.74
CA SER A 463 48.96 45.19 -19.61
C SER A 463 48.82 43.87 -18.84
N SER A 464 49.94 43.32 -18.39
CA SER A 464 50.05 42.14 -17.51
C SER A 464 50.23 42.56 -16.04
N ASP A 465 50.39 41.56 -15.16
CA ASP A 465 51.00 41.66 -13.82
C ASP A 465 50.20 42.40 -12.72
N SER A 466 50.30 42.06 -11.41
CA SER A 466 50.77 40.83 -10.76
C SER A 466 50.22 40.74 -9.30
N GLU A 467 50.66 39.73 -8.56
CA GLU A 467 50.27 39.29 -7.21
C GLU A 467 50.17 40.38 -6.11
N SER A 468 49.23 40.23 -5.16
CA SER A 468 49.55 40.29 -3.71
C SER A 468 48.48 39.62 -2.82
N SER A 469 48.89 39.34 -1.60
CA SER A 469 48.34 38.49 -0.53
C SER A 469 46.98 38.83 0.11
N ASP A 470 46.57 37.92 1.03
CA ASP A 470 45.59 38.03 2.14
C ASP A 470 44.22 37.35 1.89
N SER A 471 43.62 36.58 2.83
CA SER A 471 44.09 36.11 4.16
C SER A 471 43.28 34.90 4.70
N GLU A 472 43.95 34.03 5.46
CA GLU A 472 43.47 33.16 6.58
C GLU A 472 42.34 32.09 6.44
N ASP A 473 42.50 31.05 7.29
CA ASP A 473 41.53 30.12 7.88
C ASP A 473 40.63 29.15 7.06
N GLY A 474 40.30 27.98 7.65
CA GLY A 474 39.16 27.18 7.15
C GLY A 474 39.04 25.66 7.37
N LEU A 475 39.70 25.02 8.35
CA LEU A 475 39.33 23.71 8.95
C LEU A 475 38.76 22.55 8.07
N ILE A 476 39.64 21.59 7.74
CA ILE A 476 39.44 20.12 7.90
C ILE A 476 38.06 19.52 7.50
N SER A 477 38.01 19.05 6.25
CA SER A 477 37.49 17.72 5.83
C SER A 477 36.59 16.94 6.80
N ARG A 478 35.27 16.94 6.57
CA ARG A 478 34.35 15.92 7.12
C ARG A 478 34.34 14.66 6.26
N ARG A 479 34.84 13.54 6.79
CA ARG A 479 34.51 12.20 6.29
C ARG A 479 33.24 11.67 6.94
N ARG A 480 32.24 11.27 6.13
CA ARG A 480 31.48 10.01 6.23
C ARG A 480 30.41 9.95 5.13
N ASN A 481 30.70 9.17 4.09
CA ASN A 481 29.66 8.68 3.17
C ASN A 481 29.20 7.30 3.64
N GLY A 482 27.93 6.99 3.40
CA GLY A 482 27.34 5.68 3.62
C GLY A 482 26.04 5.77 4.40
N TRP A 483 24.94 5.60 3.67
CA TRP A 483 23.93 4.56 3.88
C TRP A 483 23.43 4.13 2.48
N ARG A 484 22.89 2.92 2.38
CA ARG A 484 22.37 2.26 1.17
C ARG A 484 21.35 1.21 1.60
#